data_AF-A0A926VS74-F1
#
_entry.id   AF-A0A926VS74-F1
#
_cell.length_a   1.000
_cell.length_b   1.000
_cell.length_c   1.000
_cell.angle_alpha   90.00
_cell.angle_beta   90.00
_cell.angle_gamma   90.00
#
_symmetry.space_group_name_H-M   'P 1'
#
loop_
_entity.id
_entity.type
_entity.pdbx_description
1 polymer ?
#
loop_
_entity_poly.entity_id
_entity_poly.type
_entity_poly.pdbx_seq_one_letter_code
_entity_poly.pdbx_strand_id
1 'polypeptide(L)' 'MEVPFLDLKAPYLELKEELDAAYQRVMESGWYILGQEVAAFEEEFAVYCETKYCVGVGIFL' A
#
# COMPACT_ATOMS: atom_id res chain seq x y z
N MET A 1 -19.87 7.17 26.19
CA MET A 1 -18.68 7.47 25.37
C MET A 1 -18.18 6.14 24.86
N GLU A 2 -18.42 5.85 23.58
CA GLU A 2 -17.92 4.61 22.97
C GLU A 2 -16.48 4.88 22.52
N VAL A 3 -15.54 4.10 23.05
CA VAL A 3 -14.15 4.11 22.58
C VAL A 3 -14.06 2.98 21.56
N PRO A 4 -13.87 3.30 20.26
CA PRO A 4 -13.70 2.26 19.25
C PRO A 4 -12.42 1.49 19.53
N PHE A 5 -12.48 0.16 19.40
CA PHE A 5 -11.33 -0.73 19.60
C PHE A 5 -10.19 -0.45 18.60
N LEU A 6 -10.54 -0.08 17.36
CA LEU A 6 -9.61 0.32 16.30
C LEU A 6 -10.26 1.37 15.42
N ASP A 7 -9.67 2.56 15.34
CA ASP A 7 -10.10 3.61 14.41
C ASP A 7 -9.17 3.63 13.19
N LEU A 8 -9.64 3.06 12.08
CA LEU A 8 -8.94 3.07 10.79
C LEU A 8 -9.16 4.37 10.01
N LYS A 9 -10.13 5.20 10.40
CA LYS A 9 -10.47 6.43 9.69
C LYS A 9 -9.46 7.53 10.01
N ALA A 10 -9.02 7.64 11.26
CA ALA A 10 -8.01 8.61 11.66
C ALA A 10 -6.71 8.53 10.84
N PRO A 11 -6.02 7.37 10.73
CA PRO A 11 -4.80 7.28 9.94
C PRO A 11 -5.04 7.47 8.43
N TYR A 12 -6.21 7.05 7.91
CA TYR A 12 -6.57 7.35 6.51
C TYR A 12 -6.70 8.87 6.27
N LEU A 13 -7.34 9.61 7.18
CA LEU A 13 -7.51 11.06 7.04
C LEU A 13 -6.17 11.80 7.12
N GLU A 14 -5.25 11.32 7.96
CA GLU A 14 -3.90 11.87 8.07
C GLU A 14 -3.08 11.70 6.78
N LEU A 15 -3.21 10.54 6.12
CA LEU A 15 -2.45 10.19 4.91
C LEU A 15 -3.26 10.35 3.61
N LYS A 16 -4.43 11.01 3.68
CA LYS A 16 -5.43 10.98 2.61
C LYS A 16 -4.89 11.45 1.27
N GLU A 17 -4.17 12.57 1.26
CA GLU A 17 -3.65 13.17 0.02
C GLU A 17 -2.66 12.24 -0.68
N GLU A 18 -1.74 11.63 0.08
CA GLU A 18 -0.73 10.71 -0.44
C GLU A 18 -1.36 9.40 -0.95
N LEU A 19 -2.31 8.85 -0.20
CA LEU A 19 -3.03 7.64 -0.56
C LEU A 19 -3.90 7.84 -1.81
N ASP A 20 -4.63 8.95 -1.88
CA ASP A 20 -5.48 9.26 -3.05
C ASP A 20 -4.62 9.50 -4.30
N ALA A 21 -3.44 10.13 -4.16
CA ALA A 21 -2.49 10.30 -5.26
C ALA A 21 -1.91 8.95 -5.74
N ALA A 22 -1.53 8.06 -4.82
CA ALA A 22 -1.06 6.72 -5.17
C ALA A 22 -2.15 5.91 -5.89
N TYR A 23 -3.37 5.95 -5.38
CA TYR A 23 -4.53 5.34 -6.02
C TYR A 23 -4.75 5.86 -7.46
N GLN A 24 -4.70 7.19 -7.65
CA GLN A 24 -4.87 7.80 -8.97
C GLN A 24 -3.81 7.31 -9.96
N ARG A 25 -2.52 7.25 -9.57
CA ARG A 25 -1.45 6.71 -10.44
C ARG A 25 -1.75 5.29 -10.92
N VAL A 26 -2.21 4.42 -10.02
CA VAL A 26 -2.55 3.03 -10.38
C VAL A 26 -3.70 3.00 -11.36
N MET A 27 -4.77 3.74 -11.08
CA MET A 27 -5.96 3.79 -11.93
C MET A 27 -5.65 4.36 -13.32
N GLU A 28 -4.83 5.41 -13.40
CA GLU A 28 -4.40 6.01 -14.66
C GLU A 28 -3.47 5.08 -15.45
N SER A 29 -2.63 4.29 -14.77
CA SER A 29 -1.74 3.31 -15.42
C SER A 29 -2.51 2.17 -16.10
N GLY A 30 -3.71 1.85 -15.62
CA GLY A 30 -4.50 0.69 -16.05
C GLY A 30 -3.85 -0.66 -15.72
N TRP A 31 -2.78 -0.68 -14.93
CA TRP A 31 -2.00 -1.87 -14.63
C TRP A 31 -2.16 -2.27 -13.16
N TYR A 32 -3.07 -3.21 -12.91
CA TYR A 32 -3.53 -3.52 -11.55
C TYR A 32 -2.82 -4.72 -10.89
N ILE A 33 -2.16 -5.57 -11.68
CA ILE A 33 -1.59 -6.84 -11.22
C ILE A 33 -0.11 -6.87 -11.54
N LEU A 34 0.74 -7.14 -10.55
CA LEU A 34 2.20 -7.15 -10.70
C LEU A 34 2.72 -5.85 -11.32
N GLY A 35 2.20 -4.72 -10.83
CA GLY A 35 2.56 -3.38 -11.30
C GLY A 35 3.81 -2.80 -10.64
N GLN A 36 4.21 -1.63 -11.10
CA GLN A 36 5.39 -0.91 -10.60
C GLN A 36 5.28 -0.58 -9.10
N GLU A 37 4.08 -0.25 -8.62
CA GLU A 37 3.86 0.04 -7.19
C GLU A 37 4.09 -1.21 -6.31
N VAL A 38 3.83 -2.42 -6.82
CA VAL A 38 4.12 -3.67 -6.09
C VAL A 38 5.61 -3.93 -6.02
N ALA A 39 6.33 -3.75 -7.13
CA ALA A 39 7.79 -3.91 -7.16
C ALA A 39 8.50 -2.89 -6.23
N ALA A 40 8.04 -1.64 -6.23
CA ALA A 40 8.55 -0.60 -5.34
C ALA A 40 8.29 -0.96 -3.86
N PHE A 41 7.07 -1.41 -3.53
CA PHE A 41 6.74 -1.86 -2.19
C PHE A 41 7.61 -3.04 -1.74
N GLU A 42 7.84 -4.03 -2.59
CA GLU A 42 8.69 -5.17 -2.26
C GLU A 42 10.14 -4.76 -1.96
N GLU A 43 10.70 -3.82 -2.73
CA GLU A 43 12.04 -3.29 -2.48
C GLU A 43 12.11 -2.52 -1.15
N GLU A 44 11.20 -1.57 -0.95
CA GLU A 44 11.14 -0.77 0.28
C GLU A 44 10.91 -1.62 1.52
N PHE A 45 10.02 -2.61 1.42
CA PHE A 45 9.70 -3.50 2.53
C PHE A 45 10.84 -4.49 2.82
N ALA A 46 11.55 -4.96 1.78
CA ALA A 46 12.75 -5.77 1.98
C ALA A 46 13.83 -4.98 2.75
N VAL A 47 14.04 -3.70 2.39
CA VAL A 47 14.95 -2.80 3.09
C VAL A 47 14.49 -2.55 4.53
N TYR A 48 13.20 -2.26 4.74
CA TYR A 48 12.63 -2.04 6.06
C TYR A 48 12.80 -3.26 6.99
N CYS A 49 12.65 -4.47 6.44
CA CYS A 49 12.83 -5.72 7.18
C CYS A 49 14.29 -6.20 7.26
N GLU A 50 15.26 -5.43 6.74
CA GLU A 50 16.68 -5.80 6.67
C GLU A 50 16.92 -7.16 5.98
N THR A 51 16.09 -7.50 5.00
CA THR A 51 16.17 -8.75 4.23
C THR A 51 16.57 -8.49 2.79
N LYS A 52 16.96 -9.55 2.08
CA LYS A 52 17.35 -9.47 0.67
C LYS A 52 16.17 -9.47 -0.29
N TYR A 53 15.04 -10.06 0.13
CA TYR A 53 13.90 -10.31 -0.75
C TYR A 53 12.58 -10.12 0.01
N CYS A 54 11.62 -9.47 -0.64
CA CYS A 54 10.21 -9.45 -0.27
C CYS A 54 9.40 -10.00 -1.45
N VAL A 55 8.33 -10.73 -1.16
CA VAL A 55 7.40 -11.22 -2.19
C VAL A 55 5.98 -10.92 -1.73
N GLY A 56 5.29 -10.08 -2.49
CA GLY A 56 3.88 -9.77 -2.31
C GLY A 56 3.02 -10.99 -2.65
N VAL A 57 2.39 -11.56 -1.64
CA VAL A 57 1.43 -12.66 -1.79
C VAL A 57 0.00 -12.13 -1.63
N GLY A 58 -0.96 -12.73 -2.35
CA GLY A 58 -2.38 -12.31 -2.29
C GLY A 58 -2.93 -11.74 -3.60
N ILE A 59 -2.08 -11.59 -4.62
CA ILE A 59 -2.55 -11.45 -6.00
C ILE A 59 -2.97 -12.85 -6.48
N PHE A 60 -4.29 -13.07 -6.54
CA PHE A 60 -4.89 -14.28 -7.09
C PHE A 60 -5.55 -13.92 -8.43
N LEU A 61 -5.28 -14.72 -9.46
CA LEU A 61 -6.05 -14.75 -10.70
C LEU A 61 -7.26 -15.65 -10.50
#